data_AF-A0AAD8NZW5-F1
#
_entry.id   AF-A0AAD8NZW5-F1
#
_cell.length_a   1.000
_cell.length_b   1.000
_cell.length_c   1.000
_cell.angle_alpha   90.00
_cell.angle_beta   90.00
_cell.angle_gamma   90.00
#
_symmetry.space_group_name_H-M   'P 1'
#
loop_
_entity.id
_entity.type
_entity.pdbx_description
1 polymer ?
#
loop_
_entity_poly.entity_id
_entity_poly.type
_entity_poly.pdbx_seq_one_letter_code
_entity_poly.pdbx_strand_id
1 'polypeptide(L)'
;MVEGAPNTYREAITCSESPQWKEAIKSEIDSILQNHTWELVDLPPGCKPLGYRWMFKKKPKLDGTIDKYKARLVVKGYRQKEGLDYFDTYSPVTRITSIRLVLAIAALRNLEVHQMDVKTAFLNGDLEEEIYMEQPEGFSAPGQEGKVCRLVKSLYGLKQAPKQWHQKFDNVMLDNDFKINECDKCVYVKDTSRGYVILCLYVDDMLIIGSDDSMIKSTKDMLKAKFDMKDMGLADVILGVKITRTQDGIVLSQTQYVDKILEKFNAGDTCVAKTPVDTTQHLSKNKGDGVAQLEYSRVIGSLMYLMTCTRPDLAYAVSKLSRYTSNPSVEHWKSITRLLRYLRYTRNYGLHYNRNPAVIEGYTDANWISDMKDSKSTSGYVFTLGGAAISWKSCKQTVIAKSTMESEFIALEKCGEEAEWLRQFVEDIPRWPKPLTAICIHCDSQSAIGRAKSSMYNGKSRHIRRRYNTVRQLLSTGVITIDYVKSKENIADPLTKGLSKELVHKSSRGMGLKPVNEANTKENLTYEIGDPKI
;
A
#
# COMPACT_ATOMS: atom_id res chain seq x y z
N MET A 1 4.36 17.13 10.26
CA MET A 1 4.12 17.14 11.71
C MET A 1 3.61 18.53 12.01
N VAL A 2 2.46 18.67 12.67
CA VAL A 2 2.03 19.98 13.15
C VAL A 2 2.98 20.35 14.28
N GLU A 3 3.67 21.49 14.18
CA GLU A 3 4.55 21.99 15.23
C GLU A 3 3.75 22.22 16.53
N GLY A 4 4.36 21.94 17.69
CA GLY A 4 3.75 22.23 19.00
C GLY A 4 3.00 21.09 19.70
N ALA A 5 3.30 19.82 19.43
CA ALA A 5 2.89 18.71 20.31
C ALA A 5 4.00 18.44 21.37
N PRO A 6 3.64 18.12 22.61
CA PRO A 6 4.61 17.87 23.68
C PRO A 6 5.41 16.58 23.39
N ASN A 7 6.67 16.56 23.80
CA ASN A 7 7.55 15.40 23.63
C ASN A 7 7.59 14.48 24.86
N THR A 8 7.17 15.01 26.02
CA THR A 8 7.19 14.33 27.32
C THR A 8 5.85 14.49 28.03
N TYR A 9 5.54 13.58 28.95
CA TYR A 9 4.35 13.68 29.79
C TYR A 9 4.36 14.98 30.60
N ARG A 10 5.51 15.36 31.16
CA ARG A 10 5.69 16.61 31.92
C ARG A 10 5.33 17.84 31.09
N GLU A 11 5.83 17.95 29.87
CA GLU A 11 5.45 19.03 28.94
C GLU A 11 3.95 19.02 28.63
N ALA A 12 3.36 17.83 28.47
CA ALA A 12 1.93 17.70 28.16
C ALA A 12 1.04 18.20 29.31
N ILE A 13 1.45 18.03 30.57
CA ILE A 13 0.66 18.46 31.73
C ILE A 13 0.94 19.90 32.19
N THR A 14 2.05 20.52 31.77
CA THR A 14 2.41 21.90 32.14
C THR A 14 2.10 22.93 31.06
N CYS A 15 1.80 22.50 29.83
CA CYS A 15 1.48 23.43 28.75
C CYS A 15 0.08 24.05 28.88
N SER A 16 -0.18 25.09 28.10
CA SER A 16 -1.48 25.77 28.06
C SER A 16 -2.64 24.87 27.62
N GLU A 17 -2.37 23.83 26.84
CA GLU A 17 -3.34 22.82 26.37
C GLU A 17 -3.38 21.57 27.28
N SER A 18 -2.87 21.69 28.52
CA SER A 18 -2.82 20.60 29.50
C SER A 18 -4.14 19.87 29.75
N PRO A 19 -5.31 20.55 29.86
CA PRO A 19 -6.58 19.87 30.05
C PRO A 19 -6.89 18.84 28.95
N GLN A 20 -6.66 19.21 27.68
CA GLN A 20 -6.92 18.35 26.52
C GLN A 20 -5.94 17.17 26.47
N TRP A 21 -4.67 17.38 26.86
CA TRP A 21 -3.70 16.29 26.93
C TRP A 21 -3.97 15.32 28.07
N LYS A 22 -4.41 15.82 29.25
CA LYS A 22 -4.81 14.97 30.38
C LYS A 22 -5.99 14.07 30.02
N GLU A 23 -6.99 14.61 29.31
CA GLU A 23 -8.10 13.81 28.80
C GLU A 23 -7.64 12.72 27.83
N ALA A 24 -6.74 13.07 26.89
CA ALA A 24 -6.18 12.10 25.95
C ALA A 24 -5.36 11.00 26.63
N ILE A 25 -4.58 11.34 27.67
CA ILE A 25 -3.81 10.38 28.48
C ILE A 25 -4.76 9.46 29.24
N LYS A 26 -5.77 10.03 29.91
CA LYS A 26 -6.77 9.26 30.64
C LYS A 26 -7.50 8.29 29.72
N SER A 27 -7.94 8.74 28.55
CA SER A 27 -8.59 7.89 27.55
C SER A 27 -7.71 6.73 27.07
N GLU A 28 -6.39 6.93 26.93
CA GLU A 28 -5.47 5.85 26.57
C GLU A 28 -5.31 4.84 27.72
N ILE A 29 -5.12 5.31 28.95
CA ILE A 29 -5.02 4.44 30.14
C ILE A 29 -6.32 3.65 30.35
N ASP A 30 -7.48 4.31 30.25
CA ASP A 30 -8.79 3.66 30.37
C ASP A 30 -8.94 2.55 29.30
N SER A 31 -8.47 2.77 28.07
CA SER A 31 -8.50 1.76 27.00
C SER A 31 -7.61 0.56 27.32
N ILE A 32 -6.42 0.78 27.91
CA ILE A 32 -5.51 -0.29 28.32
C ILE A 32 -6.11 -1.11 29.48
N LEU A 33 -6.72 -0.44 30.46
CA LEU A 33 -7.35 -1.09 31.60
C LEU A 33 -8.59 -1.90 31.17
N GLN A 34 -9.43 -1.34 30.30
CA GLN A 34 -10.59 -2.04 29.73
C GLN A 34 -10.20 -3.29 28.94
N ASN A 35 -9.04 -3.27 28.27
CA ASN A 35 -8.54 -4.43 27.55
C ASN A 35 -7.83 -5.45 28.44
N HIS A 36 -7.67 -5.18 29.75
CA HIS A 36 -6.88 -6.00 30.67
C HIS A 36 -5.46 -6.24 30.14
N THR A 37 -4.83 -5.22 29.56
CA THR A 37 -3.54 -5.37 28.87
C THR A 37 -2.39 -5.69 29.83
N TRP A 38 -2.46 -5.26 31.08
CA TRP A 38 -1.46 -5.57 32.10
C TRP A 38 -2.06 -5.82 33.47
N GLU A 39 -1.24 -6.42 34.33
CA GLU A 39 -1.51 -6.64 35.76
C GLU A 39 -0.37 -6.06 36.60
N LEU A 40 -0.67 -5.50 37.77
CA LEU A 40 0.34 -4.96 38.68
C LEU A 40 0.89 -6.07 39.59
N VAL A 41 2.19 -6.33 39.47
CA VAL A 41 2.89 -7.37 40.25
C VAL A 41 4.20 -6.84 40.82
N ASP A 42 4.72 -7.50 41.85
CA ASP A 42 6.08 -7.26 42.32
C ASP A 42 7.07 -7.82 41.29
N LEU A 43 8.14 -7.07 41.01
CA LEU A 43 9.12 -7.46 40.00
C LEU A 43 9.83 -8.75 40.46
N PRO A 44 9.76 -9.86 39.69
CA PRO A 44 10.44 -11.08 40.08
C PRO A 44 11.96 -10.92 40.14
N PRO A 45 12.66 -11.63 41.05
CA PRO A 45 14.12 -11.56 41.13
C PRO A 45 14.79 -11.93 39.80
N GLY A 46 15.71 -11.08 39.34
CA GLY A 46 16.46 -11.30 38.10
C GLY A 46 15.81 -10.73 36.82
N CYS A 47 14.54 -10.32 36.88
CA CYS A 47 13.86 -9.66 35.77
C CYS A 47 14.20 -8.15 35.74
N LYS A 48 14.23 -7.56 34.53
CA LYS A 48 14.37 -6.11 34.35
C LYS A 48 13.17 -5.58 33.57
N PRO A 49 12.39 -4.63 34.12
CA PRO A 49 11.25 -4.08 33.42
C PRO A 49 11.70 -3.22 32.25
N LEU A 50 10.92 -3.24 31.18
CA LEU A 50 11.07 -2.35 30.04
C LEU A 50 10.55 -0.95 30.39
N GLY A 51 11.28 0.07 29.97
CA GLY A 51 10.76 1.44 30.05
C GLY A 51 9.71 1.72 28.98
N TYR A 52 9.00 2.83 29.14
CA TYR A 52 7.97 3.30 28.20
C TYR A 52 8.28 4.72 27.70
N ARG A 53 7.45 5.20 26.77
CA ARG A 53 7.42 6.57 26.27
C ARG A 53 5.99 6.96 25.88
N TRP A 54 5.58 8.17 26.24
CA TRP A 54 4.36 8.79 25.73
C TRP A 54 4.59 9.44 24.36
N MET A 55 3.69 9.18 23.42
CA MET A 55 3.68 9.79 22.09
C MET A 55 2.43 10.65 21.93
N PHE A 56 2.62 11.94 21.69
CA PHE A 56 1.54 12.91 21.55
C PHE A 56 1.40 13.39 20.11
N LYS A 57 0.16 13.51 19.63
CA LYS A 57 -0.14 13.99 18.29
C LYS A 57 -1.44 14.77 18.27
N LYS A 58 -1.40 15.96 17.68
CA LYS A 58 -2.60 16.72 17.29
C LYS A 58 -3.08 16.24 15.93
N LYS A 59 -4.35 15.88 15.82
CA LYS A 59 -5.03 15.63 14.54
C LYS A 59 -5.73 16.91 14.12
N PRO A 60 -5.35 17.56 13.01
CA PRO A 60 -6.09 18.71 12.49
C PRO A 60 -7.33 18.26 11.71
N LYS A 61 -8.37 19.09 11.72
CA LYS A 61 -9.51 19.06 10.80
C LYS A 61 -9.08 19.60 9.42
N LEU A 62 -9.96 19.43 8.44
CA LEU A 62 -9.76 19.94 7.07
C LEU A 62 -9.66 21.48 7.01
N ASP A 63 -10.26 22.19 7.97
CA ASP A 63 -10.20 23.65 8.10
C ASP A 63 -8.94 24.17 8.81
N GLY A 64 -8.03 23.27 9.22
CA GLY A 64 -6.81 23.61 9.96
C GLY A 64 -6.98 23.74 11.47
N THR A 65 -8.20 23.69 12.01
CA THR A 65 -8.45 23.64 13.46
C THR A 65 -8.10 22.26 14.02
N ILE A 66 -7.96 22.12 15.34
CA ILE A 66 -7.63 20.82 15.95
C ILE A 66 -8.89 19.97 16.08
N ASP A 67 -8.87 18.78 15.50
CA ASP A 67 -9.92 17.77 15.60
C ASP A 67 -9.84 17.01 16.92
N LYS A 68 -8.64 16.48 17.22
CA LYS A 68 -8.44 15.61 18.37
C LYS A 68 -7.00 15.62 18.86
N TYR A 69 -6.84 15.61 20.18
CA TYR A 69 -5.57 15.32 20.85
C TYR A 69 -5.46 13.80 21.05
N LYS A 70 -4.34 13.22 20.63
CA LYS A 70 -4.08 11.79 20.74
C LYS A 70 -2.80 11.55 21.54
N ALA A 71 -2.93 10.87 22.67
CA ALA A 71 -1.81 10.31 23.43
C ALA A 71 -1.73 8.81 23.15
N ARG A 72 -0.52 8.25 23.10
CA ARG A 72 -0.29 6.81 23.01
C ARG A 72 0.83 6.41 23.95
N LEU A 73 0.63 5.34 24.70
CA LEU A 73 1.68 4.75 25.53
C LEU A 73 2.44 3.70 24.72
N VAL A 74 3.76 3.86 24.61
CA VAL A 74 4.60 3.02 23.76
C VAL A 74 5.74 2.42 24.58
N VAL A 75 5.90 1.11 24.54
CA VAL A 75 7.02 0.40 25.17
C VAL A 75 8.31 0.68 24.41
N LYS A 76 9.43 0.80 25.13
CA LYS A 76 10.77 0.90 24.53
C LYS A 76 11.26 -0.46 24.02
N GLY A 77 10.54 -1.06 23.07
CA GLY A 77 10.81 -2.42 22.59
C GLY A 77 12.17 -2.61 21.88
N TYR A 78 12.87 -1.53 21.53
CA TYR A 78 14.27 -1.62 21.08
C TYR A 78 15.22 -2.17 22.17
N ARG A 79 14.79 -2.20 23.44
CA ARG A 79 15.51 -2.84 24.55
C ARG A 79 15.19 -4.32 24.73
N GLN A 80 14.20 -4.86 23.99
CA GLN A 80 13.86 -6.29 24.05
C GLN A 80 14.98 -7.16 23.47
N LYS A 81 15.23 -8.31 24.12
CA LYS A 81 16.20 -9.33 23.75
C LYS A 81 15.52 -10.51 23.05
N GLU A 82 16.03 -10.87 21.88
CA GLU A 82 15.62 -12.07 21.14
C GLU A 82 15.95 -13.33 21.95
N GLY A 83 15.06 -14.33 21.92
CA GLY A 83 15.18 -15.58 22.66
C GLY A 83 14.78 -15.50 24.14
N LEU A 84 14.41 -14.31 24.62
CA LEU A 84 13.88 -14.08 25.97
C LEU A 84 12.55 -13.32 25.91
N ASP A 85 12.56 -12.09 25.35
CA ASP A 85 11.39 -11.20 25.33
C ASP A 85 10.54 -11.37 24.05
N TYR A 86 11.09 -12.03 23.04
CA TYR A 86 10.40 -12.43 21.81
C TYR A 86 11.23 -13.48 21.07
N PHE A 87 10.55 -14.34 20.29
CA PHE A 87 11.21 -15.33 19.43
C PHE A 87 11.02 -15.03 17.95
N ASP A 88 9.81 -14.67 17.55
CA ASP A 88 9.47 -14.35 16.16
C ASP A 88 8.57 -13.11 16.09
N THR A 89 8.82 -12.27 15.09
CA THR A 89 8.23 -10.94 14.93
C THR A 89 7.56 -10.75 13.58
N TYR A 90 7.60 -11.76 12.71
CA TYR A 90 7.01 -11.66 11.39
C TYR A 90 5.48 -11.49 11.50
N SER A 91 4.98 -10.41 10.91
CA SER A 91 3.55 -10.15 10.72
C SER A 91 3.32 -9.84 9.25
N PRO A 92 2.36 -10.49 8.59
CA PRO A 92 1.96 -10.12 7.24
C PRO A 92 1.27 -8.75 7.25
N VAL A 93 1.32 -8.07 6.10
CA VAL A 93 0.58 -6.84 5.83
C VAL A 93 0.04 -6.94 4.42
N THR A 94 -1.25 -6.63 4.25
CA THR A 94 -1.92 -6.67 2.94
C THR A 94 -1.13 -5.84 1.92
N ARG A 95 -0.85 -6.43 0.75
CA ARG A 95 -0.22 -5.68 -0.34
C ARG A 95 -1.18 -4.65 -0.91
N ILE A 96 -0.67 -3.48 -1.30
CA ILE A 96 -1.49 -2.50 -2.02
C ILE A 96 -2.08 -3.07 -3.31
N THR A 97 -1.39 -4.03 -3.95
CA THR A 97 -1.88 -4.79 -5.09
C THR A 97 -3.13 -5.59 -4.73
N SER A 98 -3.17 -6.25 -3.56
CA SER A 98 -4.35 -6.99 -3.07
C SER A 98 -5.54 -6.06 -2.85
N ILE A 99 -5.31 -4.88 -2.23
CA ILE A 99 -6.36 -3.86 -2.05
C ILE A 99 -6.90 -3.40 -3.41
N ARG A 100 -6.02 -3.06 -4.36
CA ARG A 100 -6.44 -2.67 -5.72
C ARG A 100 -7.18 -3.78 -6.45
N LEU A 101 -6.73 -5.02 -6.33
CA LEU A 101 -7.34 -6.17 -6.97
C LEU A 101 -8.75 -6.42 -6.42
N VAL A 102 -8.93 -6.39 -5.11
CA VAL A 102 -10.25 -6.54 -4.47
C VAL A 102 -11.17 -5.37 -4.80
N LEU A 103 -10.67 -4.13 -4.86
CA LEU A 103 -11.46 -2.98 -5.32
C LEU A 103 -11.82 -3.07 -6.81
N ALA A 104 -10.92 -3.58 -7.65
CA ALA A 104 -11.22 -3.86 -9.06
C ALA A 104 -12.30 -4.94 -9.19
N ILE A 105 -12.25 -6.00 -8.38
CA ILE A 105 -13.30 -7.03 -8.31
C ILE A 105 -14.63 -6.43 -7.85
N ALA A 106 -14.60 -5.54 -6.85
CA ALA A 106 -15.79 -4.84 -6.39
C ALA A 106 -16.40 -3.98 -7.49
N ALA A 107 -15.58 -3.26 -8.27
CA ALA A 107 -16.04 -2.50 -9.44
C ALA A 107 -16.64 -3.41 -10.52
N LEU A 108 -15.94 -4.51 -10.85
CA LEU A 108 -16.36 -5.49 -11.86
C LEU A 108 -17.75 -6.07 -11.58
N ARG A 109 -17.98 -6.42 -10.32
CA ARG A 109 -19.20 -7.11 -9.88
C ARG A 109 -20.21 -6.18 -9.22
N ASN A 110 -19.97 -4.86 -9.25
CA ASN A 110 -20.80 -3.83 -8.63
C ASN A 110 -21.08 -4.07 -7.12
N LEU A 111 -20.09 -4.58 -6.38
CA LEU A 111 -20.22 -4.93 -4.96
C LEU A 111 -20.11 -3.70 -4.08
N GLU A 112 -20.77 -3.71 -2.92
CA GLU A 112 -20.59 -2.68 -1.91
C GLU A 112 -19.24 -2.83 -1.21
N VAL A 113 -18.61 -1.69 -0.89
CA VAL A 113 -17.32 -1.64 -0.19
C VAL A 113 -17.54 -0.82 1.07
N HIS A 114 -17.46 -1.49 2.21
CA HIS A 114 -17.53 -0.87 3.52
C HIS A 114 -16.17 -0.79 4.16
N GLN A 115 -16.03 0.15 5.09
CA GLN A 115 -14.82 0.31 5.88
C GLN A 115 -15.14 0.21 7.37
N MET A 116 -14.25 -0.47 8.09
CA MET A 116 -14.22 -0.47 9.54
C MET A 116 -12.79 -0.23 10.03
N ASP A 117 -12.68 0.31 11.24
CA ASP A 117 -11.40 0.56 11.92
C ASP A 117 -11.45 -0.11 13.29
N VAL A 118 -10.41 -0.88 13.63
CA VAL A 118 -10.28 -1.47 14.96
C VAL A 118 -9.65 -0.45 15.89
N LYS A 119 -10.36 -0.10 16.96
CA LYS A 119 -9.74 0.72 17.99
C LYS A 119 -8.67 -0.08 18.70
N THR A 120 -7.50 0.53 18.84
CA THR A 120 -6.38 -0.03 19.61
C THR A 120 -6.01 -1.46 19.20
N ALA A 121 -5.88 -1.73 17.89
CA ALA A 121 -5.59 -3.05 17.34
C ALA A 121 -4.54 -3.87 18.14
N PHE A 122 -3.37 -3.28 18.43
CA PHE A 122 -2.32 -4.00 19.17
C PHE A 122 -2.66 -4.33 20.63
N LEU A 123 -3.61 -3.66 21.28
CA LEU A 123 -4.03 -4.00 22.64
C LEU A 123 -4.86 -5.30 22.72
N ASN A 124 -5.29 -5.83 21.57
CA ASN A 124 -6.07 -7.06 21.50
C ASN A 124 -5.22 -8.32 21.34
N GLY A 125 -3.94 -8.20 20.96
CA GLY A 125 -3.05 -9.34 20.80
C GLY A 125 -2.63 -9.91 22.14
N ASP A 126 -2.81 -11.20 22.36
CA ASP A 126 -2.39 -11.86 23.60
C ASP A 126 -0.87 -12.09 23.58
N LEU A 127 -0.17 -11.92 24.71
CA LEU A 127 1.27 -12.18 24.79
C LEU A 127 1.51 -13.61 25.30
N GLU A 128 2.40 -14.33 24.62
CA GLU A 128 2.88 -15.64 25.06
C GLU A 128 4.08 -15.50 26.01
N GLU A 129 4.88 -14.44 25.83
CA GLU A 129 6.07 -14.19 26.64
C GLU A 129 5.77 -13.37 27.91
N GLU A 130 6.50 -13.66 29.00
CA GLU A 130 6.43 -12.85 30.21
C GLU A 130 7.25 -11.56 30.07
N ILE A 131 6.55 -10.44 29.87
CA ILE A 131 7.18 -9.12 29.73
C ILE A 131 6.72 -8.21 30.86
N TYR A 132 7.69 -7.52 31.48
CA TYR A 132 7.43 -6.53 32.52
C TYR A 132 7.73 -5.13 31.98
N MET A 133 6.90 -4.15 32.35
CA MET A 133 7.06 -2.74 32.03
C MET A 133 7.02 -1.90 33.31
N GLU A 134 7.81 -0.83 33.34
CA GLU A 134 7.73 0.19 34.39
C GLU A 134 6.33 0.84 34.40
N GLN A 135 5.83 1.21 35.59
CA GLN A 135 4.55 1.93 35.69
C GLN A 135 4.61 3.29 34.98
N PRO A 136 3.64 3.61 34.10
CA PRO A 136 3.67 4.84 33.33
C PRO A 136 3.33 6.09 34.14
N GLU A 137 4.04 7.20 33.90
CA GLU A 137 3.69 8.51 34.42
C GLU A 137 2.24 8.84 34.03
N GLY A 138 1.42 9.24 35.02
CA GLY A 138 -0.02 9.45 34.86
C GLY A 138 -0.90 8.26 35.29
N PHE A 139 -0.30 7.12 35.63
CA PHE A 139 -0.98 5.97 36.23
C PHE A 139 -0.14 5.43 37.39
N SER A 140 -0.59 5.70 38.61
CA SER A 140 -0.01 5.11 39.82
C SER A 140 -1.19 4.70 40.71
N ALA A 141 -1.38 3.39 40.87
CA ALA A 141 -2.40 2.89 41.77
C ALA A 141 -1.98 3.19 43.23
N PRO A 142 -2.81 3.86 44.04
CA PRO A 142 -2.46 4.22 45.41
C PRO A 142 -2.03 3.00 46.23
N GLY A 143 -0.83 3.04 46.82
CA GLY A 143 -0.28 1.93 47.61
C GLY A 143 0.35 0.80 46.78
N GLN A 144 0.47 0.96 45.46
CA GLN A 144 1.17 0.02 44.57
C GLN A 144 2.25 0.73 43.75
N GLU A 145 2.77 1.87 44.18
CA GLU A 145 3.71 2.70 43.39
C GLU A 145 5.02 1.98 43.07
N GLY A 146 5.42 1.00 43.90
CA GLY A 146 6.63 0.19 43.69
C GLY A 146 6.48 -1.01 42.75
N LYS A 147 5.27 -1.33 42.30
CA LYS A 147 4.99 -2.49 41.44
C LYS A 147 5.39 -2.25 39.97
N VAL A 148 5.40 -3.31 39.18
CA VAL A 148 5.58 -3.26 37.73
C VAL A 148 4.36 -3.79 37.00
N CYS A 149 4.16 -3.35 35.75
CA CYS A 149 3.11 -3.86 34.87
C CYS A 149 3.60 -5.15 34.20
N ARG A 150 3.06 -6.31 34.58
CA ARG A 150 3.20 -7.55 33.79
C ARG A 150 2.25 -7.46 32.60
N LEU A 151 2.79 -7.46 31.39
CA LEU A 151 2.00 -7.36 30.17
C LEU A 151 1.36 -8.72 29.86
N VAL A 152 0.04 -8.74 29.80
CA VAL A 152 -0.78 -9.90 29.40
C VAL A 152 -1.14 -9.82 27.91
N LYS A 153 -1.31 -8.59 27.39
CA LYS A 153 -1.53 -8.32 25.98
C LYS A 153 -0.48 -7.37 25.42
N SER A 154 -0.35 -7.37 24.10
CA SER A 154 0.65 -6.57 23.43
C SER A 154 0.37 -5.08 23.54
N LEU A 155 1.44 -4.29 23.57
CA LEU A 155 1.39 -2.82 23.57
C LEU A 155 2.14 -2.29 22.36
N TYR A 156 1.83 -1.04 22.01
CA TYR A 156 2.60 -0.32 21.00
C TYR A 156 4.10 -0.34 21.34
N GLY A 157 4.93 -0.57 20.33
CA GLY A 157 6.39 -0.54 20.48
C GLY A 157 7.04 -1.87 20.84
N LEU A 158 6.27 -2.87 21.29
CA LEU A 158 6.77 -4.25 21.35
C LEU A 158 7.03 -4.79 19.95
N LYS A 159 8.10 -5.56 19.78
CA LYS A 159 8.51 -6.11 18.49
C LYS A 159 7.52 -7.12 17.92
N GLN A 160 6.86 -7.91 18.78
CA GLN A 160 5.88 -8.93 18.38
C GLN A 160 4.42 -8.43 18.31
N ALA A 161 4.13 -7.18 18.71
CA ALA A 161 2.76 -6.68 18.78
C ALA A 161 1.95 -6.79 17.48
N PRO A 162 2.52 -6.50 16.28
CA PRO A 162 1.79 -6.69 15.03
C PRO A 162 1.42 -8.15 14.77
N LYS A 163 2.35 -9.08 15.08
CA LYS A 163 2.13 -10.51 14.92
C LYS A 163 1.02 -11.02 15.83
N GLN A 164 1.05 -10.66 17.11
CA GLN A 164 0.04 -11.10 18.08
C GLN A 164 -1.36 -10.58 17.72
N TRP A 165 -1.45 -9.34 17.23
CA TRP A 165 -2.70 -8.81 16.69
C TRP A 165 -3.18 -9.61 15.49
N HIS A 166 -2.32 -9.85 14.51
CA HIS A 166 -2.68 -10.60 13.30
C HIS A 166 -3.11 -12.04 13.63
N GLN A 167 -2.40 -12.75 14.50
CA GLN A 167 -2.76 -14.10 14.94
C GLN A 167 -4.12 -14.13 15.66
N LYS A 168 -4.38 -13.15 16.56
CA LYS A 168 -5.69 -13.03 17.22
C LYS A 168 -6.80 -12.84 16.20
N PHE A 169 -6.58 -11.98 15.21
CA PHE A 169 -7.55 -11.70 14.17
C PHE A 169 -7.79 -12.92 13.28
N ASP A 170 -6.73 -13.61 12.84
CA ASP A 170 -6.81 -14.85 12.07
C ASP A 170 -7.69 -15.89 12.75
N ASN A 171 -7.45 -16.16 14.03
CA ASN A 171 -8.23 -17.15 14.79
C ASN A 171 -9.72 -16.77 14.82
N VAL A 172 -10.03 -15.49 15.08
CA VAL A 172 -11.42 -15.02 15.07
C VAL A 172 -12.07 -15.18 13.70
N MET A 173 -11.35 -14.90 12.61
CA MET A 173 -11.88 -15.07 11.26
C MET A 173 -12.14 -16.55 10.92
N LEU A 174 -11.19 -17.42 11.22
CA LEU A 174 -11.30 -18.87 10.98
C LEU A 174 -12.44 -19.50 11.80
N ASP A 175 -12.59 -19.12 13.07
CA ASP A 175 -13.69 -19.56 13.95
C ASP A 175 -15.08 -19.14 13.44
N ASN A 176 -15.15 -18.17 12.52
CA ASN A 176 -16.37 -17.65 11.93
C ASN A 176 -16.52 -18.05 10.44
N ASP A 177 -15.96 -19.21 10.05
CA ASP A 177 -16.01 -19.83 8.72
C ASP A 177 -15.37 -19.01 7.58
N PHE A 178 -14.52 -18.03 7.89
CA PHE A 178 -13.71 -17.41 6.85
C PHE A 178 -12.54 -18.33 6.49
N LYS A 179 -12.13 -18.27 5.23
CA LYS A 179 -10.90 -18.88 4.74
C LYS A 179 -9.89 -17.78 4.43
N ILE A 180 -8.63 -18.05 4.69
CA ILE A 180 -7.54 -17.13 4.39
C ILE A 180 -7.13 -17.32 2.93
N ASN A 181 -6.85 -16.23 2.22
CA ASN A 181 -6.26 -16.29 0.89
C ASN A 181 -4.81 -16.77 0.98
N GLU A 182 -4.41 -17.72 0.13
CA GLU A 182 -3.08 -18.32 0.22
C GLU A 182 -1.95 -17.36 -0.18
N CYS A 183 -2.24 -16.38 -1.05
CA CYS A 183 -1.28 -15.41 -1.54
C CYS A 183 -1.10 -14.19 -0.63
N ASP A 184 -2.14 -13.80 0.10
CA ASP A 184 -2.13 -12.69 1.05
C ASP A 184 -2.89 -13.06 2.33
N LYS A 185 -2.13 -13.34 3.40
CA LYS A 185 -2.64 -13.83 4.68
C LYS A 185 -3.48 -12.79 5.46
N CYS A 186 -3.62 -11.58 4.93
CA CYS A 186 -4.48 -10.55 5.48
C CYS A 186 -5.78 -10.36 4.67
N VAL A 187 -6.05 -11.25 3.70
CA VAL A 187 -7.30 -11.29 2.93
C VAL A 187 -8.09 -12.54 3.33
N TYR A 188 -9.34 -12.35 3.71
CA TYR A 188 -10.24 -13.40 4.18
C TYR A 188 -11.47 -13.47 3.29
N VAL A 189 -11.94 -14.68 3.01
CA VAL A 189 -13.10 -14.92 2.15
C VAL A 189 -14.10 -15.84 2.86
N LYS A 190 -15.38 -15.48 2.82
CA LYS A 190 -16.49 -16.35 3.24
C LYS A 190 -17.44 -16.48 2.08
N ASP A 191 -17.64 -17.70 1.59
CA ASP A 191 -18.55 -18.00 0.48
C ASP A 191 -19.68 -18.90 0.98
N THR A 192 -20.91 -18.52 0.67
CA THR A 192 -22.13 -19.21 1.07
C THR A 192 -23.08 -19.32 -0.13
N SER A 193 -24.11 -20.15 0.01
CA SER A 193 -25.16 -20.25 -1.02
C SER A 193 -25.87 -18.91 -1.29
N ARG A 194 -25.99 -18.04 -0.27
CA ARG A 194 -26.68 -16.75 -0.37
C ARG A 194 -25.80 -15.65 -0.96
N GLY A 195 -24.49 -15.71 -0.72
CA GLY A 195 -23.57 -14.65 -1.11
C GLY A 195 -22.16 -14.91 -0.59
N TYR A 196 -21.29 -13.94 -0.78
CA TYR A 196 -19.92 -13.99 -0.28
C TYR A 196 -19.45 -12.65 0.28
N VAL A 197 -18.43 -12.70 1.12
CA VAL A 197 -17.73 -11.55 1.68
C VAL A 197 -16.23 -11.74 1.49
N ILE A 198 -15.55 -10.68 1.07
CA ILE A 198 -14.10 -10.55 1.03
C ILE A 198 -13.72 -9.46 2.02
N LEU A 199 -12.87 -9.78 2.98
CA LEU A 199 -12.35 -8.83 3.96
C LEU A 199 -10.85 -8.66 3.75
N CYS A 200 -10.38 -7.41 3.64
CA CYS A 200 -8.96 -7.07 3.60
C CYS A 200 -8.58 -6.33 4.87
N LEU A 201 -7.58 -6.83 5.60
CA LEU A 201 -7.05 -6.21 6.81
C LEU A 201 -5.71 -5.50 6.52
N TYR A 202 -5.65 -4.19 6.70
CA TYR A 202 -4.39 -3.45 6.76
C TYR A 202 -4.19 -2.93 8.18
N VAL A 203 -3.51 -3.72 9.02
CA VAL A 203 -3.21 -3.38 10.42
C VAL A 203 -4.49 -3.06 11.22
N ASP A 204 -4.92 -1.79 11.28
CA ASP A 204 -6.12 -1.31 11.96
C ASP A 204 -7.31 -1.03 11.00
N ASP A 205 -7.03 -0.74 9.73
CA ASP A 205 -8.04 -0.47 8.70
C ASP A 205 -8.55 -1.76 8.03
N MET A 206 -9.87 -1.89 7.88
CA MET A 206 -10.51 -3.02 7.21
C MET A 206 -11.37 -2.56 6.04
N LEU A 207 -11.26 -3.25 4.91
CA LEU A 207 -12.26 -3.19 3.84
C LEU A 207 -13.10 -4.46 3.85
N ILE A 208 -14.42 -4.29 3.83
CA ILE A 208 -15.40 -5.38 3.76
C ILE A 208 -16.17 -5.24 2.46
N ILE A 209 -16.00 -6.20 1.57
CA ILE A 209 -16.63 -6.24 0.25
C ILE A 209 -17.61 -7.40 0.24
N GLY A 210 -18.90 -7.12 0.08
CA GLY A 210 -19.93 -8.15 0.12
C GLY A 210 -20.78 -8.17 -1.15
N SER A 211 -21.32 -9.34 -1.48
CA SER A 211 -22.32 -9.48 -2.53
C SER A 211 -23.73 -9.10 -2.10
N ASP A 212 -23.95 -8.95 -0.80
CA ASP A 212 -25.26 -8.67 -0.21
C ASP A 212 -25.09 -7.94 1.14
N ASP A 213 -25.95 -6.97 1.39
CA ASP A 213 -25.89 -6.10 2.57
C ASP A 213 -26.10 -6.88 3.87
N SER A 214 -26.89 -7.96 3.85
CA SER A 214 -27.12 -8.76 5.06
C SER A 214 -25.85 -9.50 5.50
N MET A 215 -25.03 -9.95 4.55
CA MET A 215 -23.73 -10.57 4.85
C MET A 215 -22.70 -9.57 5.34
N ILE A 216 -22.68 -8.37 4.75
CA ILE A 216 -21.83 -7.27 5.22
C ILE A 216 -22.21 -6.94 6.66
N LYS A 217 -23.50 -6.72 6.93
CA LYS A 217 -23.99 -6.42 8.28
C LYS A 217 -23.65 -7.52 9.28
N SER A 218 -23.89 -8.78 8.93
CA SER A 218 -23.52 -9.92 9.79
C SER A 218 -22.02 -9.97 10.09
N THR A 219 -21.17 -9.68 9.10
CA THR A 219 -19.72 -9.61 9.30
C THR A 219 -19.34 -8.46 10.22
N LYS A 220 -19.95 -7.28 10.05
CA LYS A 220 -19.73 -6.12 10.93
C LYS A 220 -20.16 -6.39 12.36
N ASP A 221 -21.31 -7.04 12.55
CA ASP A 221 -21.85 -7.38 13.87
C ASP A 221 -20.98 -8.42 14.57
N MET A 222 -20.47 -9.42 13.83
CA MET A 222 -19.48 -10.38 14.32
C MET A 222 -18.21 -9.67 14.81
N LEU A 223 -17.65 -8.76 14.00
CA LEU A 223 -16.45 -8.01 14.37
C LEU A 223 -16.68 -7.12 15.59
N LYS A 224 -17.82 -6.41 15.66
CA LYS A 224 -18.21 -5.57 16.82
C LYS A 224 -18.39 -6.37 18.11
N ALA A 225 -18.80 -7.63 18.01
CA ALA A 225 -18.94 -8.51 19.17
C ALA A 225 -17.59 -9.00 19.71
N LYS A 226 -16.54 -9.01 18.89
CA LYS A 226 -15.21 -9.53 19.25
C LYS A 226 -14.18 -8.44 19.55
N PHE A 227 -14.30 -7.28 18.91
CA PHE A 227 -13.35 -6.18 19.01
C PHE A 227 -14.08 -4.84 19.17
N ASP A 228 -13.42 -3.84 19.77
CA ASP A 228 -13.93 -2.47 19.75
C ASP A 228 -13.76 -1.87 18.34
N MET A 229 -14.84 -1.94 17.57
CA MET A 229 -14.86 -1.51 16.17
C MET A 229 -15.50 -0.13 16.00
N LYS A 230 -14.92 0.66 15.10
CA LYS A 230 -15.55 1.85 14.54
C LYS A 230 -16.05 1.55 13.12
N ASP A 231 -17.36 1.64 12.93
CA ASP A 231 -17.97 1.52 11.60
C ASP A 231 -17.86 2.85 10.85
N MET A 232 -17.22 2.85 9.69
CA MET A 232 -17.07 4.04 8.84
C MET A 232 -18.11 4.09 7.71
N GLY A 233 -19.02 3.11 7.63
CA GLY A 233 -20.02 3.06 6.57
C GLY A 233 -19.41 2.61 5.24
N LEU A 234 -19.75 3.31 4.15
CA LEU A 234 -19.17 3.10 2.83
C LEU A 234 -17.72 3.61 2.81
N ALA A 235 -16.83 2.88 2.15
CA ALA A 235 -15.43 3.25 2.08
C ALA A 235 -15.22 4.52 1.22
N ASP A 236 -14.75 5.59 1.84
CA ASP A 236 -14.36 6.85 1.16
C ASP A 236 -12.84 7.01 1.05
N VAL A 237 -12.07 6.53 2.04
CA VAL A 237 -10.61 6.64 2.05
C VAL A 237 -9.96 5.41 2.69
N ILE A 238 -9.08 4.72 1.96
CA ILE A 238 -8.24 3.64 2.50
C ILE A 238 -6.76 4.02 2.38
N LEU A 239 -6.02 3.99 3.49
CA LEU A 239 -4.58 4.29 3.49
C LEU A 239 -4.22 5.59 2.74
N GLY A 240 -5.02 6.65 2.90
CA GLY A 240 -4.80 7.93 2.20
C GLY A 240 -5.13 7.96 0.70
N VAL A 241 -5.73 6.89 0.17
CA VAL A 241 -6.28 6.81 -1.19
C VAL A 241 -7.78 7.02 -1.12
N LYS A 242 -8.28 8.03 -1.84
CA LYS A 242 -9.72 8.28 -1.96
C LYS A 242 -10.36 7.26 -2.90
N ILE A 243 -11.44 6.64 -2.43
CA ILE A 243 -12.28 5.70 -3.17
C ILE A 243 -13.56 6.43 -3.53
N THR A 244 -13.81 6.65 -4.82
CA THR A 244 -15.05 7.24 -5.30
C THR A 244 -15.83 6.21 -6.09
N ARG A 245 -17.04 5.85 -5.65
CA ARG A 245 -17.95 5.03 -6.45
C ARG A 245 -18.59 5.89 -7.54
N THR A 246 -18.60 5.40 -8.77
CA THR A 246 -19.27 6.01 -9.92
C THR A 246 -20.35 5.06 -10.45
N GLN A 247 -21.16 5.51 -11.41
CA GLN A 247 -22.13 4.64 -12.09
C GLN A 247 -21.42 3.47 -12.81
N ASP A 248 -20.23 3.74 -13.36
CA ASP A 248 -19.46 2.81 -14.18
C ASP A 248 -18.51 1.90 -13.38
N GLY A 249 -18.21 2.23 -12.12
CA GLY A 249 -17.35 1.42 -11.25
C GLY A 249 -16.75 2.19 -10.06
N ILE A 250 -15.44 2.07 -9.86
CA ILE A 250 -14.71 2.65 -8.71
C ILE A 250 -13.48 3.41 -9.20
N VAL A 251 -13.27 4.62 -8.66
CA VAL A 251 -12.13 5.48 -8.97
C VAL A 251 -11.24 5.63 -7.75
N LEU A 252 -9.94 5.34 -7.90
CA LEU A 252 -8.93 5.55 -6.86
C LEU A 252 -8.10 6.81 -7.16
N SER A 253 -8.02 7.75 -6.23
CA SER A 253 -7.29 9.00 -6.42
C SER A 253 -6.56 9.48 -5.17
N GLN A 254 -5.53 10.31 -5.36
CA GLN A 254 -4.73 10.89 -4.27
C GLN A 254 -4.52 12.41 -4.45
N THR A 255 -5.51 13.12 -5.02
CA THR A 255 -5.43 14.55 -5.34
C THR A 255 -4.95 15.40 -4.15
N GLN A 256 -5.54 15.21 -2.96
CA GLN A 256 -5.16 15.94 -1.75
C GLN A 256 -3.71 15.68 -1.32
N TYR A 257 -3.17 14.49 -1.58
CA TYR A 257 -1.79 14.17 -1.28
C TYR A 257 -0.82 14.76 -2.31
N VAL A 258 -1.24 14.82 -3.59
CA VAL A 258 -0.51 15.56 -4.63
C VAL A 258 -0.39 17.03 -4.24
N ASP A 259 -1.48 17.66 -3.77
CA ASP A 259 -1.44 19.05 -3.29
C ASP A 259 -0.45 19.26 -2.17
N LYS A 260 -0.49 18.42 -1.14
CA LYS A 260 0.46 18.46 -0.02
C LYS A 260 1.92 18.33 -0.48
N ILE A 261 2.20 17.50 -1.48
CA ILE A 261 3.54 17.38 -2.05
C ILE A 261 3.94 18.67 -2.78
N LEU A 262 3.05 19.22 -3.61
CA LEU A 262 3.33 20.42 -4.40
C LEU A 262 3.49 21.65 -3.52
N GLU A 263 2.67 21.80 -2.48
CA GLU A 263 2.80 22.86 -1.47
C GLU A 263 4.10 22.73 -0.68
N LYS A 264 4.51 21.51 -0.32
CA LYS A 264 5.71 21.30 0.50
C LYS A 264 7.01 21.46 -0.27
N PHE A 265 7.08 20.93 -1.49
CA PHE A 265 8.35 20.76 -2.21
C PHE A 265 8.44 21.57 -3.51
N ASN A 266 7.35 22.19 -3.95
CA ASN A 266 7.29 22.97 -5.19
C ASN A 266 6.44 24.24 -5.04
N ALA A 267 6.45 24.83 -3.84
CA ALA A 267 5.78 26.10 -3.56
C ALA A 267 6.33 27.20 -4.47
N GLY A 268 5.44 27.96 -5.10
CA GLY A 268 5.80 29.08 -5.99
C GLY A 268 6.06 28.69 -7.46
N ASP A 269 6.34 27.42 -7.78
CA ASP A 269 6.47 26.99 -9.18
C ASP A 269 5.10 26.62 -9.77
N THR A 270 4.60 27.49 -10.65
CA THR A 270 3.33 27.32 -11.37
C THR A 270 3.47 26.60 -12.72
N CYS A 271 4.70 26.29 -13.15
CA CYS A 271 4.94 25.62 -14.42
C CYS A 271 4.37 24.20 -14.42
N VAL A 272 4.04 23.71 -15.61
CA VAL A 272 3.56 22.34 -15.84
C VAL A 272 4.44 21.61 -16.84
N ALA A 273 4.58 20.30 -16.68
CA ALA A 273 5.26 19.43 -17.63
C ALA A 273 4.27 18.38 -18.12
N LYS A 274 4.29 18.06 -19.42
CA LYS A 274 3.35 17.11 -20.03
C LYS A 274 3.88 15.67 -20.07
N THR A 275 5.13 15.46 -19.62
CA THR A 275 5.76 14.14 -19.49
C THR A 275 6.55 14.04 -18.18
N PRO A 276 6.61 12.85 -17.55
CA PRO A 276 7.30 12.67 -16.27
C PRO A 276 8.83 12.73 -16.39
N VAL A 277 9.38 12.42 -17.58
CA VAL A 277 10.82 12.39 -17.85
C VAL A 277 11.11 13.23 -19.09
N ASP A 278 12.26 13.88 -19.11
CA ASP A 278 12.82 14.50 -20.30
C ASP A 278 13.61 13.46 -21.09
N THR A 279 13.23 13.20 -22.35
CA THR A 279 13.88 12.19 -23.20
C THR A 279 15.28 12.60 -23.65
N THR A 280 15.62 13.89 -23.56
CA THR A 280 16.93 14.43 -23.93
C THR A 280 17.94 14.39 -22.78
N GLN A 281 17.47 14.22 -21.53
CA GLN A 281 18.31 14.30 -20.35
C GLN A 281 18.92 12.94 -19.97
N HIS A 282 20.24 12.85 -20.01
CA HIS A 282 21.01 11.69 -19.57
C HIS A 282 21.56 11.92 -18.17
N LEU A 283 20.98 11.23 -17.18
CA LEU A 283 21.42 11.30 -15.79
C LEU A 283 22.62 10.38 -15.54
N SER A 284 23.59 10.87 -14.77
CA SER A 284 24.81 10.15 -14.43
C SER A 284 25.15 10.34 -12.95
N LYS A 285 25.96 9.44 -12.38
CA LYS A 285 26.35 9.55 -10.97
C LYS A 285 27.04 10.89 -10.72
N ASN A 286 26.60 11.59 -9.67
CA ASN A 286 27.27 12.81 -9.24
C ASN A 286 28.68 12.48 -8.75
N LYS A 287 29.68 13.24 -9.21
CA LYS A 287 31.07 13.12 -8.75
C LYS A 287 31.47 14.24 -7.79
N GLY A 288 30.70 15.33 -7.76
CA GLY A 288 30.90 16.41 -6.80
C GLY A 288 30.06 16.22 -5.54
N ASP A 289 29.93 17.31 -4.78
CA ASP A 289 29.14 17.36 -3.56
C ASP A 289 27.65 17.21 -3.83
N GLY A 290 26.96 16.57 -2.89
CA GLY A 290 25.53 16.33 -2.97
C GLY A 290 24.73 17.60 -2.68
N VAL A 291 23.72 17.86 -3.52
CA VAL A 291 22.83 19.01 -3.37
C VAL A 291 21.62 18.61 -2.54
N ALA A 292 21.48 19.17 -1.34
CA ALA A 292 20.28 19.00 -0.49
C ALA A 292 19.79 17.53 -0.37
N GLN A 293 20.72 16.61 -0.10
CA GLN A 293 20.49 15.15 -0.11
C GLN A 293 19.27 14.69 0.72
N LEU A 294 19.09 15.27 1.91
CA LEU A 294 17.98 14.91 2.80
C LEU A 294 16.63 15.32 2.21
N GLU A 295 16.55 16.51 1.60
CA GLU A 295 15.33 17.00 0.97
C GLU A 295 15.00 16.21 -0.30
N TYR A 296 16.02 15.87 -1.09
CA TYR A 296 15.88 14.96 -2.24
C TYR A 296 15.26 13.63 -1.81
N SER A 297 15.78 13.04 -0.72
CA SER A 297 15.28 11.78 -0.16
C SER A 297 13.81 11.88 0.28
N ARG A 298 13.42 13.01 0.90
CA ARG A 298 12.04 13.27 1.34
C ARG A 298 11.07 13.39 0.16
N VAL A 299 11.49 14.07 -0.92
CA VAL A 299 10.70 14.18 -2.15
C VAL A 299 10.51 12.80 -2.78
N ILE A 300 11.59 12.05 -2.97
CA ILE A 300 11.53 10.68 -3.54
C ILE A 300 10.63 9.78 -2.71
N GLY A 301 10.74 9.79 -1.37
CA GLY A 301 9.87 8.99 -0.51
C GLY A 301 8.39 9.34 -0.67
N SER A 302 8.07 10.63 -0.81
CA SER A 302 6.69 11.09 -1.03
C SER A 302 6.15 10.67 -2.41
N LEU A 303 6.98 10.77 -3.44
CA LEU A 303 6.65 10.33 -4.80
C LEU A 303 6.52 8.81 -4.91
N MET A 304 7.33 8.05 -4.18
CA MET A 304 7.27 6.58 -4.15
C MET A 304 5.92 6.09 -3.61
N TYR A 305 5.34 6.77 -2.63
CA TYR A 305 4.03 6.41 -2.11
C TYR A 305 2.92 6.66 -3.13
N LEU A 306 2.90 7.82 -3.83
CA LEU A 306 1.99 8.05 -4.97
C LEU A 306 2.14 6.97 -6.05
N MET A 307 3.39 6.71 -6.44
CA MET A 307 3.76 5.72 -7.45
C MET A 307 3.29 4.32 -7.07
N THR A 308 3.35 3.97 -5.80
CA THR A 308 3.01 2.63 -5.31
C THR A 308 1.51 2.45 -5.15
N CYS A 309 0.75 3.52 -4.87
CA CYS A 309 -0.68 3.46 -4.60
C CYS A 309 -1.55 3.66 -5.86
N THR A 310 -1.42 4.79 -6.56
CA THR A 310 -2.36 5.19 -7.63
C THR A 310 -1.72 5.70 -8.91
N ARG A 311 -0.40 5.91 -8.96
CA ARG A 311 0.28 6.59 -10.07
C ARG A 311 1.33 5.72 -10.79
N PRO A 312 0.90 4.72 -11.57
CA PRO A 312 1.83 3.84 -12.31
C PRO A 312 2.72 4.58 -13.31
N ASP A 313 2.23 5.70 -13.85
CA ASP A 313 2.93 6.59 -14.78
C ASP A 313 4.18 7.27 -14.18
N LEU A 314 4.33 7.28 -12.85
CA LEU A 314 5.53 7.80 -12.18
C LEU A 314 6.62 6.73 -12.01
N ALA A 315 6.31 5.45 -12.25
CA ALA A 315 7.16 4.33 -11.83
C ALA A 315 8.58 4.40 -12.40
N TYR A 316 8.70 4.67 -13.69
CA TYR A 316 10.02 4.81 -14.32
C TYR A 316 10.81 6.01 -13.79
N ALA A 317 10.17 7.18 -13.72
CA ALA A 317 10.81 8.41 -13.29
C ALA A 317 11.34 8.27 -11.85
N VAL A 318 10.50 7.79 -10.93
CA VAL A 318 10.87 7.61 -9.53
C VAL A 318 11.93 6.51 -9.36
N SER A 319 11.80 5.39 -10.07
CA SER A 319 12.79 4.29 -10.06
C SER A 319 14.16 4.69 -10.62
N LYS A 320 14.20 5.63 -11.57
CA LYS A 320 15.45 6.20 -12.10
C LYS A 320 16.06 7.20 -11.13
N LEU A 321 15.26 8.11 -10.57
CA LEU A 321 15.73 9.19 -9.70
C LEU A 321 16.17 8.69 -8.32
N SER A 322 15.50 7.66 -7.78
CA SER A 322 15.85 7.07 -6.48
C SER A 322 17.26 6.47 -6.43
N ARG A 323 17.88 6.20 -7.59
CA ARG A 323 19.26 5.70 -7.70
C ARG A 323 20.30 6.72 -7.23
N TYR A 324 19.94 8.00 -7.17
CA TYR A 324 20.84 9.11 -6.85
C TYR A 324 20.57 9.70 -5.46
N THR A 325 19.72 9.05 -4.66
CA THR A 325 19.31 9.54 -3.33
C THR A 325 20.48 9.77 -2.37
N SER A 326 21.58 9.02 -2.49
CA SER A 326 22.76 9.19 -1.62
C SER A 326 23.64 10.39 -1.98
N ASN A 327 23.70 10.77 -3.25
CA ASN A 327 24.50 11.91 -3.72
C ASN A 327 23.84 12.56 -4.97
N PRO A 328 22.77 13.37 -4.78
CA PRO A 328 22.06 14.02 -5.88
C PRO A 328 22.82 15.27 -6.39
N SER A 329 22.70 15.56 -7.69
CA SER A 329 23.30 16.73 -8.34
C SER A 329 22.22 17.75 -8.73
N VAL A 330 22.62 18.92 -9.22
CA VAL A 330 21.69 19.93 -9.76
C VAL A 330 20.84 19.35 -10.91
N GLU A 331 21.42 18.52 -11.78
CA GLU A 331 20.69 17.86 -12.87
C GLU A 331 19.62 16.89 -12.35
N HIS A 332 19.92 16.16 -11.27
CA HIS A 332 18.93 15.30 -10.60
C HIS A 332 17.76 16.11 -10.02
N TRP A 333 18.05 17.29 -9.45
CA TRP A 333 17.01 18.20 -8.95
C TRP A 333 16.16 18.76 -10.08
N LYS A 334 16.75 19.17 -11.22
CA LYS A 334 15.98 19.60 -12.40
C LYS A 334 14.99 18.53 -12.86
N SER A 335 15.40 17.25 -12.86
CA SER A 335 14.51 16.14 -13.20
C SER A 335 13.39 15.92 -12.17
N ILE A 336 13.69 16.04 -10.87
CA ILE A 336 12.65 16.00 -9.83
C ILE A 336 11.66 17.15 -10.01
N THR A 337 12.13 18.38 -10.24
CA THR A 337 11.26 19.53 -10.47
C THR A 337 10.36 19.31 -11.69
N ARG A 338 10.89 18.75 -12.78
CA ARG A 338 10.06 18.35 -13.93
C ARG A 338 8.97 17.35 -13.54
N LEU A 339 9.31 16.34 -12.74
CA LEU A 339 8.34 15.34 -12.28
C LEU A 339 7.25 15.96 -11.39
N LEU A 340 7.60 16.92 -10.53
CA LEU A 340 6.64 17.71 -9.74
C LEU A 340 5.73 18.57 -10.64
N ARG A 341 6.27 19.19 -11.70
CA ARG A 341 5.48 19.90 -12.71
C ARG A 341 4.55 18.96 -13.49
N TYR A 342 4.93 17.70 -13.70
CA TYR A 342 4.08 16.68 -14.30
C TYR A 342 2.95 16.25 -13.35
N LEU A 343 3.24 16.09 -12.06
CA LEU A 343 2.21 15.89 -11.04
C LEU A 343 1.20 17.03 -11.01
N ARG A 344 1.66 18.29 -11.12
CA ARG A 344 0.77 19.45 -11.22
C ARG A 344 -0.13 19.36 -12.46
N TYR A 345 0.42 18.99 -13.62
CA TYR A 345 -0.36 18.79 -14.85
C TYR A 345 -1.42 17.69 -14.74
N THR A 346 -1.11 16.65 -13.97
CA THR A 346 -1.95 15.44 -13.79
C THR A 346 -2.54 15.35 -12.39
N ARG A 347 -2.77 16.51 -11.75
CA ARG A 347 -3.16 16.63 -10.34
C ARG A 347 -4.39 15.80 -10.00
N ASN A 348 -5.39 15.85 -10.88
CA ASN A 348 -6.69 15.20 -10.72
C ASN A 348 -6.76 13.81 -11.36
N TYR A 349 -5.63 13.15 -11.65
CA TYR A 349 -5.67 11.81 -12.26
C TYR A 349 -5.94 10.74 -11.19
N GLY A 350 -6.77 9.76 -11.54
CA GLY A 350 -7.07 8.58 -10.73
C GLY A 350 -7.18 7.32 -11.58
N LEU A 351 -7.13 6.15 -10.95
CA LEU A 351 -7.34 4.85 -11.60
C LEU A 351 -8.84 4.56 -11.66
N HIS A 352 -9.38 4.35 -12.86
CA HIS A 352 -10.82 4.11 -13.09
C HIS A 352 -11.06 2.62 -13.37
N TYR A 353 -11.45 1.87 -12.34
CA TYR A 353 -11.92 0.50 -12.48
C TYR A 353 -13.38 0.50 -12.92
N ASN A 354 -13.65 -0.19 -14.01
CA ASN A 354 -14.96 -0.31 -14.62
C ASN A 354 -15.45 -1.76 -14.53
N ARG A 355 -16.67 -2.00 -15.01
CA ARG A 355 -17.24 -3.35 -15.11
C ARG A 355 -16.62 -4.25 -16.18
N ASN A 356 -15.80 -3.68 -17.08
CA ASN A 356 -15.14 -4.40 -18.16
C ASN A 356 -13.75 -3.82 -18.46
N PRO A 357 -12.83 -4.63 -19.02
CA PRO A 357 -12.93 -6.08 -19.21
C PRO A 357 -12.75 -6.86 -17.89
N ALA A 358 -13.46 -7.97 -17.75
CA ALA A 358 -13.39 -8.88 -16.59
C ALA A 358 -12.29 -9.95 -16.73
N VAL A 359 -11.15 -9.58 -17.32
CA VAL A 359 -9.98 -10.45 -17.49
C VAL A 359 -8.73 -9.72 -16.99
N ILE A 360 -7.79 -10.49 -16.43
CA ILE A 360 -6.48 -9.98 -16.06
C ILE A 360 -5.57 -10.09 -17.28
N GLU A 361 -5.01 -8.95 -17.71
CA GLU A 361 -4.06 -8.87 -18.82
C GLU A 361 -2.74 -8.28 -18.32
N GLY A 362 -1.63 -8.83 -18.77
CA GLY A 362 -0.29 -8.38 -18.45
C GLY A 362 0.41 -7.75 -19.64
N TYR A 363 1.27 -6.77 -19.40
CA TYR A 363 2.14 -6.16 -20.40
C TYR A 363 3.56 -6.13 -19.85
N THR A 364 4.55 -6.45 -20.68
CA THR A 364 5.97 -6.42 -20.32
C THR A 364 6.77 -5.62 -21.35
N ASP A 365 7.80 -4.93 -20.88
CA ASP A 365 8.78 -4.23 -21.72
C ASP A 365 10.15 -4.24 -21.03
N ALA A 366 11.23 -4.11 -21.80
CA ALA A 366 12.56 -3.87 -21.29
C ALA A 366 13.32 -2.83 -22.12
N ASN A 367 13.95 -1.88 -21.43
CA ASN A 367 14.89 -0.98 -22.09
C ASN A 367 16.33 -1.49 -21.90
N TRP A 368 16.90 -2.04 -22.97
CA TRP A 368 18.29 -2.49 -22.98
C TRP A 368 19.25 -1.30 -22.96
N ILE A 369 20.15 -1.26 -21.98
CA ILE A 369 21.15 -0.21 -21.85
C ILE A 369 22.51 -0.82 -22.17
N SER A 370 23.12 -0.35 -23.25
CA SER A 370 24.43 -0.80 -23.75
C SER A 370 25.60 0.13 -23.36
N ASP A 371 25.34 1.17 -22.58
CA ASP A 371 26.35 2.17 -22.20
C ASP A 371 27.35 1.60 -21.18
N MET A 372 28.65 1.90 -21.38
CA MET A 372 29.76 1.47 -20.52
C MET A 372 29.64 1.99 -19.07
N LYS A 373 28.88 3.06 -18.82
CA LYS A 373 28.70 3.64 -17.48
C LYS A 373 27.55 3.02 -16.67
N ASP A 374 26.55 2.44 -17.33
CA ASP A 374 25.44 1.73 -16.68
C ASP A 374 25.04 0.50 -17.49
N SER A 375 25.60 -0.66 -17.13
CA SER A 375 25.45 -1.91 -17.89
C SER A 375 24.17 -2.68 -17.61
N LYS A 376 23.29 -2.19 -16.73
CA LYS A 376 22.08 -2.93 -16.34
C LYS A 376 20.82 -2.27 -16.91
N SER A 377 20.09 -3.07 -17.67
CA SER A 377 18.83 -2.70 -18.34
C SER A 377 17.71 -2.40 -17.33
N THR A 378 16.61 -1.82 -17.79
CA THR A 378 15.40 -1.58 -16.96
C THR A 378 14.26 -2.46 -17.45
N SER A 379 13.63 -3.21 -16.54
CA SER A 379 12.43 -4.01 -16.81
C SER A 379 11.19 -3.32 -16.26
N GLY A 380 10.08 -3.42 -16.99
CA GLY A 380 8.79 -2.92 -16.58
C GLY A 380 7.68 -3.92 -16.87
N TYR A 381 6.66 -3.94 -16.02
CA TYR A 381 5.42 -4.64 -16.31
C TYR A 381 4.22 -3.89 -15.73
N VAL A 382 3.05 -4.12 -16.30
CA VAL A 382 1.76 -3.70 -15.75
C VAL A 382 0.70 -4.76 -16.00
N PHE A 383 -0.12 -5.02 -15.00
CA PHE A 383 -1.31 -5.85 -15.08
C PHE A 383 -2.55 -5.00 -14.92
N THR A 384 -3.56 -5.25 -15.75
CA THR A 384 -4.84 -4.54 -15.74
C THR A 384 -6.00 -5.48 -15.41
N LEU A 385 -7.04 -4.93 -14.79
CA LEU A 385 -8.34 -5.59 -14.57
C LEU A 385 -9.41 -4.51 -14.49
N GLY A 386 -10.58 -4.72 -15.10
CA GLY A 386 -11.63 -3.68 -15.14
C GLY A 386 -11.17 -2.40 -15.87
N GLY A 387 -10.20 -2.50 -16.78
CA GLY A 387 -9.72 -1.38 -17.57
C GLY A 387 -8.74 -0.43 -16.86
N ALA A 388 -8.24 -0.80 -15.67
CA ALA A 388 -7.21 -0.05 -14.97
C ALA A 388 -6.12 -0.95 -14.37
N ALA A 389 -4.97 -0.37 -14.08
CA ALA A 389 -3.80 -1.07 -13.56
C ALA A 389 -3.99 -1.54 -12.11
N ILE A 390 -3.82 -2.84 -11.87
CA ILE A 390 -3.87 -3.48 -10.54
C ILE A 390 -2.49 -3.78 -9.95
N SER A 391 -1.51 -4.09 -10.79
CA SER A 391 -0.11 -4.33 -10.40
C SER A 391 0.83 -3.74 -11.42
N TRP A 392 1.95 -3.17 -10.99
CA TRP A 392 2.97 -2.64 -11.90
C TRP A 392 4.33 -2.57 -11.23
N LYS A 393 5.37 -2.51 -12.06
CA LYS A 393 6.74 -2.35 -11.59
C LYS A 393 7.61 -1.68 -12.63
N SER A 394 8.57 -0.90 -12.16
CA SER A 394 9.71 -0.40 -12.95
C SER A 394 10.97 -0.63 -12.13
N CYS A 395 11.88 -1.48 -12.61
CA CYS A 395 13.07 -1.85 -11.85
C CYS A 395 14.29 -2.04 -12.73
N LYS A 396 15.45 -1.62 -12.19
CA LYS A 396 16.74 -1.96 -12.77
C LYS A 396 16.95 -3.48 -12.68
N GLN A 397 17.41 -4.09 -13.75
CA GLN A 397 17.73 -5.52 -13.77
C GLN A 397 18.89 -5.80 -12.81
N THR A 398 18.88 -6.97 -12.20
CA THR A 398 19.96 -7.40 -11.29
C THR A 398 21.14 -7.96 -12.07
N VAL A 399 20.87 -8.57 -13.23
CA VAL A 399 21.82 -9.20 -14.15
C VAL A 399 22.07 -8.28 -15.35
N ILE A 400 23.30 -8.34 -15.90
CA ILE A 400 23.66 -7.65 -17.14
C ILE A 400 23.13 -8.49 -18.31
N ALA A 401 22.18 -7.94 -19.07
CA ALA A 401 21.66 -8.56 -20.29
C ALA A 401 22.64 -8.37 -21.44
N LYS A 402 22.95 -9.45 -22.17
CA LYS A 402 23.92 -9.42 -23.27
C LYS A 402 23.31 -9.01 -24.62
N SER A 403 21.99 -8.90 -24.69
CA SER A 403 21.25 -8.46 -25.87
C SER A 403 19.88 -7.93 -25.48
N THR A 404 19.22 -7.20 -26.38
CA THR A 404 17.82 -6.78 -26.22
C THR A 404 16.89 -7.96 -25.96
N MET A 405 17.09 -9.10 -26.63
CA MET A 405 16.29 -10.29 -26.37
C MET A 405 16.44 -10.78 -24.93
N GLU A 406 17.66 -10.79 -24.38
CA GLU A 406 17.88 -11.22 -22.99
C GLU A 406 17.25 -10.24 -21.99
N SER A 407 17.31 -8.93 -22.22
CA SER A 407 16.68 -7.96 -21.32
C SER A 407 15.17 -8.09 -21.33
N GLU A 408 14.56 -8.30 -22.50
CA GLU A 408 13.12 -8.55 -22.66
C GLU A 408 12.70 -9.83 -21.96
N PHE A 409 13.48 -10.90 -22.12
CA PHE A 409 13.21 -12.17 -21.47
C PHE A 409 13.30 -12.07 -19.94
N ILE A 410 14.24 -11.27 -19.42
CA ILE A 410 14.34 -10.98 -17.98
C ILE A 410 13.10 -10.21 -17.47
N ALA A 411 12.55 -9.29 -18.26
CA ALA A 411 11.30 -8.60 -17.91
C ALA A 411 10.10 -9.55 -17.94
N LEU A 412 10.02 -10.39 -18.98
CA LEU A 412 8.98 -11.41 -19.14
C LEU A 412 8.94 -12.40 -17.97
N GLU A 413 10.10 -12.83 -17.46
CA GLU A 413 10.14 -13.71 -16.28
C GLU A 413 9.56 -13.02 -15.04
N LYS A 414 9.95 -11.78 -14.75
CA LYS A 414 9.39 -11.02 -13.62
C LYS A 414 7.89 -10.78 -13.76
N CYS A 415 7.44 -10.54 -14.99
CA CYS A 415 6.02 -10.42 -15.32
C CYS A 415 5.30 -11.75 -15.07
N GLY A 416 5.91 -12.89 -15.46
CA GLY A 416 5.39 -14.23 -15.21
C GLY A 416 5.24 -14.57 -13.72
N GLU A 417 6.22 -14.24 -12.89
CA GLU A 417 6.14 -14.43 -11.42
C GLU A 417 4.96 -13.64 -10.81
N GLU A 418 4.75 -12.40 -11.26
CA GLU A 418 3.60 -11.60 -10.80
C GLU A 418 2.27 -12.16 -11.34
N ALA A 419 2.24 -12.64 -12.58
CA ALA A 419 1.05 -13.28 -13.14
C ALA A 419 0.65 -14.54 -12.37
N GLU A 420 1.62 -15.36 -11.97
CA GLU A 420 1.39 -16.52 -11.11
C GLU A 420 0.75 -16.12 -9.78
N TRP A 421 1.32 -15.10 -9.11
CA TRP A 421 0.76 -14.59 -7.85
C TRP A 421 -0.67 -14.05 -8.04
N LEU A 422 -0.93 -13.28 -9.11
CA LEU A 422 -2.27 -12.76 -9.41
C LEU A 422 -3.28 -13.87 -9.69
N ARG A 423 -2.88 -14.90 -10.44
CA ARG A 423 -3.73 -16.05 -10.77
C ARG A 423 -4.10 -16.85 -9.52
N GLN A 424 -3.12 -17.13 -8.66
CA GLN A 424 -3.34 -17.82 -7.39
C GLN A 424 -4.23 -16.98 -6.45
N PHE A 425 -4.01 -15.66 -6.39
CA PHE A 425 -4.83 -14.77 -5.55
C PHE A 425 -6.31 -14.86 -5.94
N VAL A 426 -6.64 -14.81 -7.25
CA VAL A 426 -8.03 -14.88 -7.70
C VAL A 426 -8.64 -16.28 -7.64
N GLU A 427 -7.84 -17.33 -7.48
CA GLU A 427 -8.31 -18.71 -7.30
C GLU A 427 -9.18 -18.86 -6.05
N ASP A 428 -8.77 -18.18 -4.99
CA ASP A 428 -9.42 -18.15 -3.68
C ASP A 428 -10.56 -17.13 -3.62
N ILE A 429 -10.74 -16.30 -4.65
CA ILE A 429 -11.83 -15.32 -4.68
C ILE A 429 -13.17 -16.05 -4.96
N PRO A 430 -14.19 -15.88 -4.10
CA PRO A 430 -15.50 -16.48 -4.29
C PRO A 430 -16.07 -16.20 -5.67
N ARG A 431 -16.66 -17.22 -6.29
CA ARG A 431 -17.36 -17.12 -7.59
C ARG A 431 -16.49 -16.55 -8.72
N TRP A 432 -15.16 -16.62 -8.63
CA TRP A 432 -14.30 -16.38 -9.79
C TRP A 432 -14.46 -17.53 -10.80
N PRO A 433 -14.52 -17.27 -12.12
CA PRO A 433 -14.73 -18.31 -13.12
C PRO A 433 -13.68 -19.43 -13.03
N LYS A 434 -14.14 -20.69 -13.05
CA LYS A 434 -13.30 -21.89 -13.06
C LYS A 434 -13.58 -22.72 -14.32
N PRO A 435 -12.57 -23.36 -14.94
CA PRO A 435 -11.15 -23.34 -14.56
C PRO A 435 -10.49 -21.97 -14.79
N LEU A 436 -9.41 -21.69 -14.05
CA LEU A 436 -8.65 -20.45 -14.22
C LEU A 436 -7.98 -20.41 -15.58
N THR A 437 -8.39 -19.45 -16.40
CA THR A 437 -7.75 -19.15 -17.68
C THR A 437 -6.32 -18.66 -17.46
N ALA A 438 -5.44 -18.98 -18.41
CA ALA A 438 -4.10 -18.42 -18.43
C ALA A 438 -4.15 -16.89 -18.55
N ILE A 439 -3.26 -16.19 -17.85
CA ILE A 439 -3.13 -14.74 -17.98
C ILE A 439 -2.34 -14.43 -19.25
N CYS A 440 -2.91 -13.65 -20.16
CA CYS A 440 -2.22 -13.24 -21.36
C CYS A 440 -1.20 -12.14 -21.03
N ILE A 441 0.06 -12.38 -21.38
CA ILE A 441 1.14 -11.41 -21.28
C ILE A 441 1.48 -10.91 -22.69
N HIS A 442 1.27 -9.61 -22.89
CA HIS A 442 1.62 -8.90 -24.11
C HIS A 442 3.09 -8.46 -24.06
N CYS A 443 3.87 -8.89 -25.06
CA CYS A 443 5.28 -8.55 -25.23
C CYS A 443 5.52 -8.04 -26.65
N ASP A 444 6.34 -7.00 -26.81
CA ASP A 444 6.65 -6.42 -28.12
C ASP A 444 7.92 -7.00 -28.76
N SER A 445 8.58 -7.96 -28.10
CA SER A 445 9.80 -8.61 -28.58
C SER A 445 9.51 -10.00 -29.14
N GLN A 446 9.36 -10.09 -30.47
CA GLN A 446 9.17 -11.38 -31.16
C GLN A 446 10.30 -12.38 -30.86
N SER A 447 11.53 -11.89 -30.69
CA SER A 447 12.69 -12.71 -30.32
C SER A 447 12.55 -13.32 -28.93
N ALA A 448 12.04 -12.57 -27.95
CA ALA A 448 11.78 -13.08 -26.61
C ALA A 448 10.62 -14.09 -26.61
N ILE A 449 9.55 -13.81 -27.36
CA ILE A 449 8.40 -14.72 -27.53
C ILE A 449 8.85 -16.04 -28.17
N GLY A 450 9.60 -15.97 -29.28
CA GLY A 450 10.12 -17.15 -29.95
C GLY A 450 11.03 -17.96 -29.04
N ARG A 451 11.83 -17.28 -28.20
CA ARG A 451 12.66 -17.96 -27.21
C ARG A 451 11.86 -18.61 -26.08
N ALA A 452 10.75 -18.00 -25.64
CA ALA A 452 9.87 -18.56 -24.61
C ALA A 452 9.16 -19.83 -25.10
N LYS A 453 8.74 -19.84 -26.37
CA LYS A 453 8.05 -20.97 -27.02
C LYS A 453 9.00 -22.09 -27.49
N SER A 454 10.30 -21.81 -27.59
CA SER A 454 11.32 -22.77 -28.04
C SER A 454 11.58 -23.89 -27.02
N SER A 455 11.49 -25.15 -27.49
CA SER A 455 11.82 -26.34 -26.67
C SER A 455 13.33 -26.53 -26.45
N MET A 456 14.17 -26.02 -27.35
CA MET A 456 15.62 -26.20 -27.32
C MET A 456 16.33 -25.07 -26.59
N TYR A 457 17.05 -25.41 -25.51
CA TYR A 457 17.97 -24.50 -24.83
C TYR A 457 19.41 -24.80 -25.29
N ASN A 458 19.96 -23.97 -26.17
CA ASN A 458 21.25 -24.21 -26.83
C ASN A 458 22.48 -23.92 -25.94
N GLY A 459 22.34 -23.88 -24.60
CA GLY A 459 23.48 -23.74 -23.67
C GLY A 459 24.16 -22.35 -23.62
N LYS A 460 23.93 -21.46 -24.59
CA LYS A 460 24.65 -20.18 -24.77
C LYS A 460 24.31 -19.05 -23.78
N SER A 461 23.27 -19.19 -22.94
CA SER A 461 22.82 -18.15 -21.99
C SER A 461 22.72 -18.67 -20.54
N ARG A 462 23.79 -19.34 -20.04
CA ARG A 462 23.78 -20.03 -18.74
C ARG A 462 23.38 -19.13 -17.57
N HIS A 463 23.73 -17.83 -17.62
CA HIS A 463 23.44 -16.85 -16.56
C HIS A 463 21.95 -16.56 -16.39
N ILE A 464 21.11 -16.85 -17.37
CA ILE A 464 19.64 -16.69 -17.31
C ILE A 464 18.88 -18.02 -17.44
N ARG A 465 19.57 -19.17 -17.34
CA ARG A 465 18.94 -20.50 -17.47
C ARG A 465 17.77 -20.72 -16.51
N ARG A 466 17.90 -20.30 -15.25
CA ARG A 466 16.80 -20.43 -14.26
C ARG A 466 15.56 -19.66 -14.70
N ARG A 467 15.73 -18.44 -15.22
CA ARG A 467 14.65 -17.59 -15.74
C ARG A 467 13.93 -18.24 -16.92
N TYR A 468 14.69 -18.86 -17.83
CA TYR A 468 14.12 -19.65 -18.93
C TYR A 468 13.24 -20.80 -18.42
N ASN A 469 13.73 -21.54 -17.43
CA ASN A 469 12.97 -22.65 -16.87
C ASN A 469 11.68 -22.16 -16.20
N THR A 470 11.72 -21.05 -15.45
CA THR A 470 10.53 -20.45 -14.83
C THR A 470 9.47 -20.10 -15.87
N VAL A 471 9.81 -19.30 -16.90
CA VAL A 471 8.83 -18.92 -17.95
C VAL A 471 8.27 -20.13 -18.68
N ARG A 472 9.11 -21.13 -18.97
CA ARG A 472 8.65 -22.38 -19.61
C ARG A 472 7.70 -23.16 -18.72
N GLN A 473 7.98 -23.26 -17.43
CA GLN A 473 7.11 -23.92 -16.47
C GLN A 473 5.74 -23.22 -16.43
N LEU A 474 5.72 -21.89 -16.36
CA LEU A 474 4.48 -21.10 -16.37
C LEU A 474 3.67 -21.30 -17.66
N LEU A 475 4.32 -21.39 -18.82
CA LEU A 475 3.67 -21.70 -20.09
C LEU A 475 3.14 -23.14 -20.12
N SER A 476 3.93 -24.12 -19.71
CA SER A 476 3.53 -25.54 -19.75
C SER A 476 2.43 -25.89 -18.76
N THR A 477 2.35 -25.18 -17.64
CA THR A 477 1.31 -25.35 -16.62
C THR A 477 0.05 -24.52 -16.91
N GLY A 478 0.04 -23.76 -18.02
CA GLY A 478 -1.08 -22.91 -18.41
C GLY A 478 -1.35 -21.75 -17.44
N VAL A 479 -0.32 -21.29 -16.70
CA VAL A 479 -0.43 -20.09 -15.85
C VAL A 479 -0.48 -18.83 -16.71
N ILE A 480 0.34 -18.79 -17.76
CA ILE A 480 0.44 -17.64 -18.66
C ILE A 480 0.32 -18.07 -20.13
N THR A 481 -0.14 -17.15 -20.97
CA THR A 481 0.07 -17.17 -22.43
C THR A 481 0.87 -15.93 -22.83
N ILE A 482 1.49 -15.97 -24.01
CA ILE A 482 2.28 -14.84 -24.50
C ILE A 482 1.88 -14.49 -25.92
N ASP A 483 1.43 -13.25 -26.08
CA ASP A 483 1.02 -12.66 -27.34
C ASP A 483 1.86 -11.43 -27.71
N TYR A 484 2.00 -11.22 -29.02
CA TYR A 484 2.71 -10.07 -29.54
C TYR A 484 1.84 -8.82 -29.47
N VAL A 485 2.40 -7.72 -28.98
CA VAL A 485 1.79 -6.38 -29.07
C VAL A 485 2.75 -5.43 -29.78
N LYS A 486 2.22 -4.48 -30.56
CA LYS A 486 3.08 -3.45 -31.17
C LYS A 486 3.61 -2.53 -30.07
N SER A 487 4.87 -2.09 -30.13
CA SER A 487 5.44 -1.21 -29.10
C SER A 487 4.63 0.07 -28.85
N LYS A 488 4.00 0.66 -29.89
CA LYS A 488 3.11 1.83 -29.75
C LYS A 488 1.79 1.56 -29.01
N GLU A 489 1.47 0.29 -28.77
CA GLU A 489 0.29 -0.19 -28.03
C GLU A 489 0.69 -0.84 -26.71
N ASN A 490 1.98 -1.03 -26.45
CA ASN A 490 2.47 -1.60 -25.21
C ASN A 490 2.40 -0.56 -24.08
N ILE A 491 1.50 -0.78 -23.12
CA ILE A 491 1.33 0.13 -21.99
C ILE A 491 2.42 -0.03 -20.91
N ALA A 492 3.30 -1.03 -21.04
CA ALA A 492 4.49 -1.18 -20.20
C ALA A 492 5.69 -0.32 -20.63
N ASP A 493 5.72 0.17 -21.89
CA ASP A 493 6.77 1.08 -22.39
C ASP A 493 7.12 2.27 -21.49
N PRO A 494 6.15 3.05 -20.94
CA PRO A 494 6.47 4.18 -20.06
C PRO A 494 7.13 3.75 -18.74
N LEU A 495 7.17 2.45 -18.42
CA LEU A 495 7.77 1.92 -17.20
C LEU A 495 9.27 1.63 -17.38
N THR A 496 9.81 1.66 -18.60
CA THR A 496 11.22 1.31 -18.88
C THR A 496 12.03 2.47 -19.46
N LYS A 497 11.34 3.42 -20.11
CA LYS A 497 11.97 4.53 -20.85
C LYS A 497 11.08 5.77 -20.85
N GLY A 498 11.70 6.92 -21.16
CA GLY A 498 10.96 8.16 -21.35
C GLY A 498 10.28 8.15 -22.72
N LEU A 499 9.04 8.62 -22.79
CA LEU A 499 8.24 8.62 -24.03
C LEU A 499 7.81 10.04 -24.42
N SER A 500 7.36 10.18 -25.68
CA SER A 500 6.72 11.39 -26.17
C SER A 500 5.40 11.66 -25.43
N LYS A 501 4.95 12.92 -25.45
CA LYS A 501 3.69 13.33 -24.81
C LYS A 501 2.49 12.45 -25.22
N GLU A 502 2.37 12.17 -26.51
CA GLU A 502 1.24 11.40 -27.05
C GLU A 502 1.23 9.97 -26.49
N LEU A 503 2.40 9.32 -26.47
CA LEU A 503 2.53 7.97 -25.93
C LEU A 503 2.30 7.93 -24.42
N VAL A 504 2.83 8.91 -23.66
CA VAL A 504 2.53 9.02 -22.21
C VAL A 504 1.01 9.10 -21.99
N HIS A 505 0.32 9.97 -22.73
CA HIS A 505 -1.13 10.11 -22.60
C HIS A 505 -1.90 8.82 -22.99
N LYS A 506 -1.50 8.18 -24.10
CA LYS A 506 -2.11 6.91 -24.55
C LYS A 506 -1.90 5.80 -23.50
N SER A 507 -0.68 5.61 -23.01
CA SER A 507 -0.36 4.57 -22.04
C SER A 507 -0.99 4.85 -20.67
N SER A 508 -1.04 6.10 -20.20
CA SER A 508 -1.80 6.45 -18.98
C SER A 508 -3.27 6.06 -19.09
N ARG A 509 -3.92 6.37 -20.22
CA ARG A 509 -5.31 5.96 -20.47
C ARG A 509 -5.49 4.45 -20.53
N GLY A 510 -4.54 3.73 -21.14
CA GLY A 510 -4.54 2.26 -21.20
C GLY A 510 -4.34 1.60 -19.83
N MET A 511 -3.60 2.24 -18.92
CA MET A 511 -3.51 1.85 -17.51
C MET A 511 -4.73 2.30 -16.68
N GLY A 512 -5.76 2.85 -17.31
CA GLY A 512 -6.97 3.37 -16.65
C GLY A 512 -6.75 4.65 -15.83
N LEU A 513 -5.58 5.29 -15.98
CA LEU A 513 -5.23 6.53 -15.29
C LEU A 513 -5.76 7.74 -16.08
N LYS A 514 -6.82 8.37 -15.58
CA LYS A 514 -7.56 9.45 -16.26
C LYS A 514 -7.99 10.54 -15.28
N PRO A 515 -8.26 11.78 -15.74
CA PRO A 515 -8.83 12.83 -14.90
C PRO A 515 -10.10 12.34 -14.18
N VAL A 516 -10.21 12.65 -12.89
CA VAL A 516 -11.44 12.48 -12.12
C VAL A 516 -12.31 13.70 -12.41
N ASN A 517 -13.50 13.48 -12.99
CA ASN A 517 -14.45 14.56 -13.24
C ASN A 517 -15.08 14.98 -11.89
N GLU A 518 -14.79 16.19 -11.42
CA GLU A 518 -15.35 16.74 -10.17
C GLU A 518 -16.85 17.13 -10.29
N ALA A 519 -17.48 16.91 -11.45
CA ALA A 519 -18.80 17.45 -11.80
C ALA A 519 -20.01 16.72 -11.16
N ASN A 520 -19.88 15.48 -10.68
CA ASN A 520 -21.06 14.71 -10.19
C ASN A 520 -21.21 14.68 -8.67
N THR A 521 -20.43 15.46 -7.93
CA THR A 521 -20.45 15.45 -6.45
C THR A 521 -21.31 16.53 -5.80
N LYS A 522 -22.08 17.32 -6.58
CA LYS A 522 -22.87 18.45 -6.06
C LYS A 522 -24.40 18.37 -6.18
N GLU A 523 -24.99 17.30 -6.72
CA GLU A 523 -26.45 17.27 -6.96
C GLU A 523 -27.33 16.52 -5.95
N ASN A 524 -26.79 16.02 -4.82
CA ASN A 524 -27.61 15.32 -3.81
C ASN A 524 -27.90 16.11 -2.52
N LEU A 525 -27.90 17.44 -2.57
CA LEU A 525 -28.28 18.30 -1.44
C LEU A 525 -29.20 19.44 -1.87
N THR A 526 -30.37 19.11 -2.43
CA THR A 526 -31.59 19.94 -2.35
C THR A 526 -32.76 19.09 -2.86
N TYR A 527 -33.44 18.38 -1.98
CA TYR A 527 -34.87 18.12 -2.17
C TYR A 527 -35.60 19.13 -1.30
N GLU A 528 -36.24 20.06 -1.98
CA GLU A 528 -37.12 21.09 -1.44
C GLU A 528 -38.26 20.45 -0.65
N ILE A 529 -38.44 20.92 0.59
CA ILE A 529 -39.70 20.81 1.31
C ILE A 529 -40.62 21.86 0.69
N GLY A 530 -41.44 21.44 -0.26
CA GLY A 530 -42.60 22.19 -0.72
C GLY A 530 -43.85 21.66 -0.03
N ASP A 531 -44.28 22.33 1.05
CA ASP A 531 -45.61 22.11 1.63
C ASP A 531 -46.71 22.56 0.65
N PRO A 532 -47.79 21.79 0.50
CA PRO A 532 -48.93 22.19 -0.32
C PRO A 532 -49.83 23.17 0.44
N LYS A 533 -50.29 24.18 -0.30
CA LYS A 533 -51.26 25.20 0.11
C LYS A 533 -52.50 24.62 0.81
N ILE A 534 -52.92 25.29 1.89
CA ILE A 534 -54.26 25.87 2.02
C ILE A 534 -54.07 27.35 2.35
#